data_AF-A0A1F5FTJ6-F1
#
_entry.id   AF-A0A1F5FTJ6-F1
#
_cell.length_a   1.000
_cell.length_b   1.000
_cell.length_c   1.000
_cell.angle_alpha   90.00
_cell.angle_beta   90.00
_cell.angle_gamma   90.00
#
_symmetry.space_group_name_H-M   'P 1'
#
loop_
_entity.id
_entity.type
_entity.pdbx_description
1 polymer ?
#
loop_
_entity_poly.entity_id
_entity_poly.type
_entity_poly.pdbx_seq_one_letter_code
_entity_poly.pdbx_strand_id
1 'polypeptide(L)'
;MSLLITTGYNIIHTPKLRTKSQLGALLNPNGGKMSFQSKRIVPKTVTCIGGNLHEVEIIKAVLNKFAKDHDVDVTVSNPHGKASEHTCEPGVLHIRFWSCPDTGEASGNRLSKVYGINLDNGQPDALKYSGQGIEIKDDDGVTIAEYLPGTLFILFDLPHGPNVKKLLTRVLDSFSKIYTNSPEDFEKALAEIKARTERQYVELCQSLTGLQIEVTKRKLVEVDESIRKAQATMISHTRTRKEIQDHIKALIQLGSSGITTTFQSQFESLCSISATGQIKVTNSSMIIPVGQIDIQYGDDVYDIGQFDVVINTSGENGGVTCINRTPNSTKNDCYHPHVLSSGSCCLGNISQIIAKLISVGDYVNVVLIMTDFLRSYSPSNPYARIQHWPTKPSN
;
A
#
# COMPACT_ATOMS: atom_id res chain seq x y z
N MET A 1 21.39 -4.69 -14.22
CA MET A 1 20.41 -3.95 -13.39
C MET A 1 20.16 -4.75 -12.12
N SER A 2 20.91 -4.47 -11.05
CA SER A 2 20.70 -5.08 -9.74
C SER A 2 19.70 -4.23 -8.97
N LEU A 3 18.51 -4.79 -8.69
CA LEU A 3 17.57 -4.19 -7.75
C LEU A 3 18.07 -4.50 -6.33
N LEU A 4 18.66 -3.49 -5.69
CA LEU A 4 18.91 -3.49 -4.25
C LEU A 4 17.57 -3.22 -3.55
N ILE A 5 16.94 -4.28 -3.05
CA ILE A 5 15.78 -4.17 -2.15
C ILE A 5 16.35 -3.93 -0.75
N THR A 6 16.40 -2.66 -0.35
CA THR A 6 16.67 -2.26 1.04
C THR A 6 15.41 -2.47 1.88
N THR A 7 15.30 -3.63 2.53
CA THR A 7 14.31 -3.84 3.59
C THR A 7 14.75 -3.09 4.84
N GLY A 8 14.26 -1.85 4.99
CA GLY A 8 14.39 -1.08 6.21
C GLY A 8 13.61 -1.74 7.35
N TYR A 9 14.32 -2.43 8.24
CA TYR A 9 13.79 -2.88 9.52
C TYR A 9 13.62 -1.67 10.44
N ASN A 10 12.40 -1.15 10.57
CA ASN A 10 12.06 -0.29 11.70
C ASN A 10 11.91 -1.18 12.94
N ILE A 11 12.99 -1.33 13.70
CA ILE A 11 12.97 -1.89 15.04
C ILE A 11 12.20 -0.90 15.90
N ILE A 12 10.98 -1.26 16.29
CA ILE A 12 10.24 -0.55 17.34
C ILE A 12 11.02 -0.78 18.63
N HIS A 13 11.76 0.25 19.07
CA HIS A 13 12.42 0.24 20.37
C HIS A 13 11.36 0.08 21.46
N THR A 14 11.36 -1.10 22.11
CA THR A 14 10.65 -1.28 23.37
C THR A 14 11.32 -0.40 24.44
N PRO A 15 10.56 0.34 25.26
CA PRO A 15 11.14 1.14 26.32
C PRO A 15 11.85 0.23 27.33
N LYS A 16 13.11 0.52 27.66
CA LYS A 16 13.83 -0.15 28.75
C LYS A 16 13.06 0.07 30.06
N LEU A 17 12.46 -0.99 30.60
CA LEU A 17 11.90 -1.00 31.95
C LEU A 17 13.02 -0.71 32.96
N ARG A 18 12.95 0.44 33.64
CA ARG A 18 13.82 0.75 34.78
C ARG A 18 13.52 -0.23 35.91
N THR A 19 14.56 -0.87 36.44
CA THR A 19 14.48 -1.82 37.54
C THR A 19 14.16 -1.14 38.87
N LYS A 20 13.46 -1.87 39.74
CA LYS A 20 12.87 -1.50 41.04
C LYS A 20 13.84 -0.96 42.13
N SER A 21 15.08 -0.59 41.83
CA SER A 21 16.11 -0.30 42.84
C SER A 21 16.33 1.18 43.18
N GLN A 22 15.45 2.10 42.78
CA GLN A 22 15.62 3.55 43.04
C GLN A 22 14.51 4.21 43.88
N LEU A 23 13.64 3.43 44.54
CA LEU A 23 12.51 3.95 45.33
C LEU A 23 12.58 3.61 46.83
N GLY A 24 13.79 3.36 47.35
CA GLY A 24 14.02 3.01 48.76
C GLY A 24 14.99 3.98 49.45
N ALA A 25 14.63 5.26 49.56
CA ALA A 25 15.42 6.22 50.34
C ALA A 25 14.61 7.45 50.82
N LEU A 26 13.41 7.26 51.36
CA LEU A 26 12.66 8.33 52.06
C LEU A 26 11.80 7.75 53.19
N LEU A 27 12.44 7.20 54.24
CA LEU A 27 11.76 6.97 55.52
C LEU A 27 12.69 7.44 56.65
N ASN A 28 12.25 8.50 57.34
CA ASN A 28 12.91 9.12 58.48
C ASN A 28 12.55 8.34 59.77
N PRO A 29 13.53 7.80 60.53
CA PRO A 29 13.26 6.90 61.66
C PRO A 29 12.98 7.60 63.01
N ASN A 30 12.84 8.93 63.05
CA ASN A 30 12.66 9.65 64.32
C ASN A 30 11.19 9.80 64.71
N GLY A 31 10.70 8.82 65.49
CA GLY A 31 9.42 8.86 66.19
C GLY A 31 9.36 9.95 67.26
N GLY A 32 9.02 11.18 66.85
CA GLY A 32 8.66 12.27 67.74
C GLY A 32 7.17 12.19 68.14
N LYS A 33 6.89 12.15 69.44
CA LYS A 33 5.53 12.27 69.99
C LYS A 33 4.91 13.61 69.55
N MET A 34 3.91 13.57 68.66
CA MET A 34 3.15 14.76 68.28
C MET A 34 2.26 15.20 69.46
N SER A 35 2.55 16.37 70.03
CA SER A 35 1.60 17.05 70.89
C SER A 35 0.43 17.55 70.04
N PHE A 36 -0.80 17.15 70.39
CA PHE A 36 -2.02 17.70 69.80
C PHE A 36 -2.16 19.17 70.18
N GLN A 37 -1.60 20.06 69.35
CA GLN A 37 -2.00 21.47 69.36
C GLN A 37 -3.43 21.54 68.81
N SER A 38 -4.32 22.26 69.49
CA SER A 38 -5.69 22.47 69.01
C SER A 38 -5.63 23.06 67.60
N LYS A 39 -6.11 22.33 66.60
CA LYS A 39 -6.20 22.81 65.22
C LYS A 39 -6.94 24.15 65.22
N ARG A 40 -6.23 25.25 64.96
CA ARG A 40 -6.87 26.53 64.61
C ARG A 40 -7.73 26.24 63.39
N ILE A 41 -9.04 26.45 63.52
CA ILE A 41 -9.99 26.34 62.42
C ILE A 41 -9.68 27.51 61.47
N VAL A 42 -8.86 27.26 60.47
CA VAL A 42 -8.66 28.21 59.37
C VAL A 42 -9.91 28.11 58.50
N PRO A 43 -10.62 29.22 58.23
CA PRO A 43 -11.78 29.20 57.36
C PRO A 43 -11.36 28.72 55.97
N LYS A 44 -12.07 27.70 55.45
CA LYS A 44 -11.83 27.16 54.12
C LYS A 44 -12.20 28.18 53.06
N THR A 45 -11.42 28.19 51.99
CA THR A 45 -11.50 29.19 50.93
C THR A 45 -11.88 28.56 49.60
N VAL A 46 -12.70 29.28 48.82
CA VAL A 46 -12.96 28.97 47.42
C VAL A 46 -12.24 30.02 46.57
N THR A 47 -11.28 29.57 45.78
CA THR A 47 -10.51 30.41 44.85
C THR A 47 -10.92 30.12 43.42
N CYS A 48 -11.37 31.13 42.68
CA CYS A 48 -11.66 31.01 41.25
C CYS A 48 -10.46 31.54 40.46
N ILE A 49 -9.89 30.71 39.58
CA ILE A 49 -8.73 31.03 38.75
C ILE A 49 -9.19 31.19 37.30
N GLY A 50 -8.78 32.30 36.67
CA GLY A 50 -9.08 32.63 35.29
C GLY A 50 -10.35 33.49 35.12
N GLY A 51 -10.82 33.61 33.88
CA GLY A 51 -12.06 34.30 33.52
C GLY A 51 -13.16 33.33 33.10
N ASN A 52 -14.30 33.86 32.67
CA ASN A 52 -15.39 33.12 32.01
C ASN A 52 -16.14 32.09 32.91
N LEU A 53 -16.51 32.58 34.09
CA LEU A 53 -17.49 31.97 34.99
C LEU A 53 -18.66 32.96 35.12
N HIS A 54 -19.66 32.87 34.24
CA HIS A 54 -20.77 33.84 34.22
C HIS A 54 -21.51 33.92 35.57
N GLU A 55 -21.69 32.78 36.23
CA GLU A 55 -22.42 32.66 37.50
C GLU A 55 -21.48 32.51 38.71
N VAL A 56 -20.36 33.26 38.74
CA VAL A 56 -19.28 33.09 39.73
C VAL A 56 -19.76 33.15 41.19
N GLU A 57 -20.68 34.05 41.53
CA GLU A 57 -21.17 34.20 42.90
C GLU A 57 -22.07 33.02 43.33
N ILE A 58 -22.87 32.50 42.41
CA ILE A 58 -23.67 31.28 42.63
C ILE A 58 -22.75 30.07 42.80
N ILE A 59 -21.75 29.94 41.93
CA ILE A 59 -20.74 28.86 41.99
C ILE A 59 -20.01 28.91 43.34
N LYS A 60 -19.49 30.08 43.74
CA LYS A 60 -18.83 30.27 45.03
C LYS A 60 -19.74 29.91 46.20
N ALA A 61 -21.01 30.30 46.18
CA ALA A 61 -21.93 29.98 47.26
C ALA A 61 -22.12 28.46 47.46
N VAL A 62 -22.27 27.72 46.35
CA VAL A 62 -22.38 26.25 46.39
C VAL A 62 -21.06 25.62 46.85
N LEU A 63 -19.93 26.06 46.30
CA LEU A 63 -18.62 25.50 46.63
C LEU A 63 -18.16 25.84 48.05
N ASN A 64 -18.50 27.02 48.58
CA ASN A 64 -18.16 27.39 49.97
C ASN A 64 -18.86 26.47 50.96
N LYS A 65 -20.11 26.11 50.67
CA LYS A 65 -20.84 25.11 51.46
C LYS A 65 -20.12 23.77 51.41
N PHE A 66 -19.80 23.28 50.21
CA PHE A 66 -19.08 22.02 50.03
C PHE A 66 -17.71 22.01 50.74
N ALA A 67 -16.90 23.07 50.53
CA ALA A 67 -15.59 23.26 51.15
C ALA A 67 -15.66 23.18 52.67
N LYS A 68 -16.69 23.79 53.27
CA LYS A 68 -16.95 23.75 54.71
C LYS A 68 -17.39 22.36 55.18
N ASP A 69 -18.33 21.74 54.48
CA ASP A 69 -18.89 20.43 54.85
C ASP A 69 -17.82 19.32 54.77
N HIS A 70 -16.83 19.49 53.90
CA HIS A 70 -15.74 18.55 53.67
C HIS A 70 -14.36 19.00 54.19
N ASP A 71 -14.26 20.11 54.94
CA ASP A 71 -12.99 20.64 55.48
C ASP A 71 -11.85 20.73 54.43
N VAL A 72 -12.16 21.18 53.22
CA VAL A 72 -11.22 21.23 52.08
C VAL A 72 -11.20 22.63 51.45
N ASP A 73 -10.04 23.09 51.02
CA ASP A 73 -9.95 24.30 50.18
C ASP A 73 -10.31 23.95 48.74
N VAL A 74 -11.02 24.83 48.03
CA VAL A 74 -11.47 24.54 46.66
C VAL A 74 -10.89 25.54 45.70
N THR A 75 -10.24 25.04 44.65
CA THR A 75 -9.76 25.85 43.53
C THR A 75 -10.57 25.52 42.29
N VAL A 76 -11.17 26.52 41.64
CA VAL A 76 -12.00 26.36 40.43
C VAL A 76 -11.36 27.01 39.22
N SER A 77 -11.49 26.40 38.05
CA SER A 77 -11.17 27.04 36.76
C SER A 77 -12.06 26.50 35.63
N ASN A 78 -12.20 27.25 34.54
CA ASN A 78 -12.88 26.81 33.31
C ASN A 78 -11.91 26.85 32.10
N PRO A 79 -11.28 25.72 31.72
CA PRO A 79 -10.36 25.63 30.59
C PRO A 79 -11.01 25.66 29.19
N HIS A 80 -12.34 25.75 29.10
CA HIS A 80 -13.09 25.85 27.84
C HIS A 80 -12.91 24.69 26.86
N GLY A 81 -13.21 23.49 27.32
CA GLY A 81 -13.11 22.27 26.51
C GLY A 81 -11.67 21.79 26.31
N LYS A 82 -10.67 22.54 26.81
CA LYS A 82 -9.27 22.12 26.75
C LYS A 82 -8.96 21.14 27.87
N ALA A 83 -8.11 20.16 27.57
CA ALA A 83 -7.51 19.32 28.60
C ALA A 83 -6.76 20.18 29.63
N SER A 84 -6.74 19.74 30.87
CA SER A 84 -6.01 20.37 31.96
C SER A 84 -5.28 19.34 32.77
N GLU A 85 -4.06 19.68 33.16
CA GLU A 85 -3.24 18.80 33.96
C GLU A 85 -3.95 18.44 35.27
N HIS A 86 -3.87 17.16 35.61
CA HIS A 86 -4.25 16.66 36.91
C HIS A 86 -3.40 17.34 37.99
N THR A 87 -4.06 17.90 39.01
CA THR A 87 -3.40 18.56 40.15
C THR A 87 -3.80 17.86 41.45
N CYS A 88 -2.82 17.56 42.31
CA CYS A 88 -3.08 16.91 43.59
C CYS A 88 -2.28 17.61 44.69
N GLU A 89 -2.92 18.58 45.34
CA GLU A 89 -2.36 19.31 46.48
C GLU A 89 -3.05 18.85 47.78
N PRO A 90 -2.30 18.52 48.85
CA PRO A 90 -2.90 18.09 50.11
C PRO A 90 -3.87 19.14 50.68
N GLY A 91 -5.10 18.74 50.94
CA GLY A 91 -6.14 19.62 51.52
C GLY A 91 -6.80 20.58 50.53
N VAL A 92 -6.47 20.48 49.23
CA VAL A 92 -7.08 21.28 48.16
C VAL A 92 -7.79 20.36 47.16
N LEU A 93 -9.03 20.69 46.82
CA LEU A 93 -9.78 20.10 45.71
C LEU A 93 -9.75 21.07 44.53
N HIS A 94 -9.19 20.63 43.42
CA HIS A 94 -9.27 21.37 42.16
C HIS A 94 -10.52 20.94 41.41
N ILE A 95 -11.33 21.88 40.93
CA ILE A 95 -12.51 21.63 40.10
C ILE A 95 -12.27 22.32 38.76
N ARG A 96 -12.25 21.53 37.68
CA ARG A 96 -12.04 22.01 36.32
C ARG A 96 -13.36 21.86 35.55
N PHE A 97 -14.05 22.97 35.30
CA PHE A 97 -15.27 22.97 34.49
C PHE A 97 -14.93 22.83 33.02
N TRP A 98 -15.74 22.06 32.29
CA TRP A 98 -15.55 21.81 30.85
C TRP A 98 -14.11 21.43 30.51
N SER A 99 -13.58 20.42 31.20
CA SER A 99 -12.20 19.95 31.00
C SER A 99 -12.06 18.44 31.24
N CYS A 100 -10.91 17.88 30.87
CA CYS A 100 -10.52 16.47 31.05
C CYS A 100 -9.00 16.37 31.30
N PRO A 101 -8.48 15.25 31.86
CA PRO A 101 -7.09 15.16 32.33
C PRO A 101 -6.00 15.07 31.24
N ASP A 102 -6.27 14.47 30.08
CA ASP A 102 -5.26 14.36 29.00
C ASP A 102 -5.90 14.37 27.61
N THR A 103 -5.49 15.35 26.80
CA THR A 103 -5.69 15.52 25.34
C THR A 103 -7.09 15.25 24.76
N GLY A 104 -8.16 15.27 25.55
CA GLY A 104 -9.51 15.14 25.01
C GLY A 104 -9.86 16.38 24.20
N GLU A 105 -9.94 16.25 22.88
CA GLU A 105 -10.74 17.16 22.08
C GLU A 105 -12.21 16.94 22.46
N ALA A 106 -13.01 18.01 22.48
CA ALA A 106 -14.46 17.91 22.61
C ALA A 106 -14.99 16.93 21.54
N SER A 107 -15.29 15.70 21.95
CA SER A 107 -15.96 14.75 21.08
C SER A 107 -17.38 15.24 20.91
N GLY A 108 -17.90 15.31 19.69
CA GLY A 108 -19.22 15.87 19.36
C GLY A 108 -20.46 15.17 19.95
N ASN A 109 -20.35 14.54 21.13
CA ASN A 109 -21.46 13.95 21.87
C ASN A 109 -22.27 15.07 22.50
N ARG A 110 -23.41 15.37 21.87
CA ARG A 110 -24.35 16.38 22.37
C ARG A 110 -24.97 15.92 23.69
N LEU A 111 -24.62 16.60 24.77
CA LEU A 111 -25.26 16.44 26.06
C LEU A 111 -26.49 17.35 26.15
N SER A 112 -27.68 16.79 26.04
CA SER A 112 -28.93 17.57 26.04
C SER A 112 -29.50 17.78 27.45
N LYS A 113 -29.23 16.84 28.37
CA LYS A 113 -29.69 16.87 29.75
C LYS A 113 -28.63 16.31 30.69
N VAL A 114 -28.68 16.75 31.94
CA VAL A 114 -27.89 16.21 33.05
C VAL A 114 -28.79 16.11 34.27
N TYR A 115 -28.90 14.93 34.90
CA TYR A 115 -29.87 14.68 35.99
C TYR A 115 -31.31 15.06 35.60
N GLY A 116 -31.71 14.78 34.35
CA GLY A 116 -33.01 15.15 33.80
C GLY A 116 -33.25 16.65 33.57
N ILE A 117 -32.26 17.52 33.86
CA ILE A 117 -32.33 18.97 33.66
C ILE A 117 -31.80 19.30 32.26
N ASN A 118 -32.58 20.02 31.46
CA ASN A 118 -32.14 20.46 30.12
C ASN A 118 -30.96 21.43 30.22
N LEU A 119 -29.94 21.18 29.39
CA LEU A 119 -28.86 22.14 29.15
C LEU A 119 -29.28 23.10 28.03
N ASP A 120 -28.88 24.37 28.12
CA ASP A 120 -29.25 25.38 27.14
C ASP A 120 -28.75 25.01 25.75
N ASN A 121 -29.67 24.93 24.78
CA ASN A 121 -29.45 24.45 23.41
C ASN A 121 -28.89 23.03 23.28
N GLY A 122 -28.71 22.29 24.39
CA GLY A 122 -27.84 21.11 24.46
C GLY A 122 -26.39 21.47 24.18
N GLN A 123 -25.44 20.85 24.87
CA GLN A 123 -24.02 21.16 24.74
C GLN A 123 -23.37 20.16 23.77
N PRO A 124 -23.16 20.53 22.49
CA PRO A 124 -22.58 19.63 21.47
C PRO A 124 -21.09 19.33 21.72
N ASP A 125 -20.48 20.09 22.60
CA ASP A 125 -19.05 20.18 22.90
C ASP A 125 -18.70 19.61 24.29
N ALA A 126 -19.60 18.82 24.87
CA ALA A 126 -19.27 18.04 26.06
C ALA A 126 -18.11 17.07 25.77
N LEU A 127 -17.18 17.00 26.71
CA LEU A 127 -15.97 16.19 26.61
C LEU A 127 -16.28 14.71 26.88
N LYS A 128 -15.50 13.84 26.25
CA LYS A 128 -15.54 12.41 26.52
C LYS A 128 -14.85 12.10 27.85
N TYR A 129 -15.42 11.17 28.60
CA TYR A 129 -14.74 10.53 29.73
C TYR A 129 -13.40 9.94 29.28
N SER A 130 -12.30 10.28 29.98
CA SER A 130 -10.95 9.86 29.57
C SER A 130 -10.62 8.43 29.99
N GLY A 131 -11.29 7.89 31.02
CA GLY A 131 -11.03 6.56 31.56
C GLY A 131 -9.92 6.53 32.62
N GLN A 132 -9.32 7.67 32.94
CA GLN A 132 -8.19 7.77 33.87
C GLN A 132 -8.63 7.84 35.33
N GLY A 133 -9.77 8.47 35.61
CA GLY A 133 -10.32 8.69 36.94
C GLY A 133 -11.59 7.90 37.24
N ILE A 134 -12.17 8.12 38.41
CA ILE A 134 -13.47 7.56 38.81
C ILE A 134 -14.56 8.30 38.03
N GLU A 135 -15.43 7.56 37.34
CA GLU A 135 -16.57 8.14 36.63
C GLU A 135 -17.65 8.60 37.60
N ILE A 136 -18.24 9.76 37.34
CA ILE A 136 -19.45 10.24 38.02
C ILE A 136 -20.54 10.30 36.97
N LYS A 137 -21.57 9.48 37.20
CA LYS A 137 -22.72 9.32 36.32
C LYS A 137 -23.93 10.06 36.87
N ASP A 138 -24.78 10.55 35.97
CA ASP A 138 -26.09 11.04 36.33
C ASP A 138 -27.13 9.90 36.49
N ASP A 139 -28.39 10.27 36.75
CA ASP A 139 -29.47 9.32 36.99
C ASP A 139 -29.79 8.44 35.76
N ASP A 140 -29.43 8.89 34.55
CA ASP A 140 -29.61 8.18 33.28
C ASP A 140 -28.36 7.34 32.91
N GLY A 141 -27.34 7.32 33.77
CA GLY A 141 -26.09 6.58 33.56
C GLY A 141 -25.07 7.29 32.67
N VAL A 142 -25.30 8.56 32.31
CA VAL A 142 -24.39 9.35 31.49
C VAL A 142 -23.22 9.85 32.34
N THR A 143 -21.98 9.61 31.91
CA THR A 143 -20.80 10.13 32.61
C THR A 143 -20.68 11.63 32.38
N ILE A 144 -20.80 12.41 33.47
CA ILE A 144 -20.83 13.88 33.43
C ILE A 144 -19.61 14.52 34.09
N ALA A 145 -18.88 13.75 34.89
CA ALA A 145 -17.66 14.18 35.54
C ALA A 145 -16.70 13.00 35.74
N GLU A 146 -15.44 13.32 35.93
CA GLU A 146 -14.35 12.37 36.17
C GLU A 146 -13.51 12.88 37.33
N TYR A 147 -13.32 12.04 38.35
CA TYR A 147 -12.51 12.39 39.51
C TYR A 147 -11.17 11.66 39.45
N LEU A 148 -10.09 12.42 39.42
CA LEU A 148 -8.77 11.93 39.80
C LEU A 148 -8.47 12.46 41.20
N PRO A 149 -7.82 11.66 42.07
CA PRO A 149 -7.21 12.12 43.32
C PRO A 149 -6.81 13.60 43.38
N GLY A 150 -7.62 14.45 44.01
CA GLY A 150 -7.37 15.90 44.15
C GLY A 150 -7.93 16.81 43.04
N THR A 151 -8.37 16.29 41.89
CA THR A 151 -9.03 17.06 40.83
C THR A 151 -10.34 16.44 40.34
N LEU A 152 -11.43 17.19 40.41
CA LEU A 152 -12.71 16.90 39.78
C LEU A 152 -12.83 17.60 38.42
N PHE A 153 -12.93 16.83 37.35
CA PHE A 153 -13.18 17.32 36.00
C PHE A 153 -14.67 17.21 35.69
N ILE A 154 -15.33 18.34 35.40
CA ILE A 154 -16.73 18.36 34.95
C ILE A 154 -16.69 18.45 33.43
N LEU A 155 -17.26 17.45 32.75
CA LEU A 155 -17.03 17.21 31.32
C LEU A 155 -17.86 18.11 30.40
N PHE A 156 -18.61 19.06 30.94
CA PHE A 156 -19.50 19.92 30.16
C PHE A 156 -19.46 21.37 30.67
N ASP A 157 -19.96 22.31 29.87
CA ASP A 157 -19.90 23.74 30.17
C ASP A 157 -20.94 24.16 31.20
N LEU A 158 -20.74 23.73 32.44
CA LEU A 158 -21.62 24.01 33.56
C LEU A 158 -21.76 25.51 33.86
N PRO A 159 -20.68 26.34 33.89
CA PRO A 159 -20.74 27.73 34.39
C PRO A 159 -21.64 28.71 33.64
N HIS A 160 -22.09 28.37 32.43
CA HIS A 160 -22.80 29.29 31.51
C HIS A 160 -24.32 29.04 31.43
N GLY A 161 -24.87 28.07 32.18
CA GLY A 161 -26.29 27.71 32.11
C GLY A 161 -27.18 28.34 33.21
N PRO A 162 -28.49 28.52 32.98
CA PRO A 162 -29.44 29.07 33.95
C PRO A 162 -29.65 28.15 35.17
N ASN A 163 -29.24 26.88 35.06
CA ASN A 163 -29.39 25.86 36.08
C ASN A 163 -28.09 25.56 36.86
N VAL A 164 -27.06 26.42 36.78
CA VAL A 164 -25.73 26.24 37.42
C VAL A 164 -25.84 25.76 38.86
N LYS A 165 -26.63 26.44 39.71
CA LYS A 165 -26.79 26.10 41.12
C LYS A 165 -27.26 24.65 41.32
N LYS A 166 -28.32 24.27 40.60
CA LYS A 166 -28.98 22.96 40.75
C LYS A 166 -28.09 21.86 40.21
N LEU A 167 -27.49 22.07 39.04
CA LEU A 167 -26.59 21.11 38.41
C LEU A 167 -25.31 20.90 39.23
N LEU A 168 -24.65 21.98 39.66
CA LEU A 168 -23.44 21.88 40.47
C LEU A 168 -23.70 21.19 41.81
N THR A 169 -24.82 21.51 42.48
CA THR A 169 -25.21 20.82 43.72
C THR A 169 -25.37 19.32 43.49
N ARG A 170 -26.07 18.90 42.41
CA ARG A 170 -26.26 17.48 42.11
C ARG A 170 -24.95 16.76 41.75
N VAL A 171 -24.07 17.42 40.99
CA VAL A 171 -22.71 16.90 40.70
C VAL A 171 -21.94 16.68 41.99
N LEU A 172 -21.93 17.67 42.89
CA LEU A 172 -21.22 17.60 44.15
C LEU A 172 -21.85 16.58 45.11
N ASP A 173 -23.17 16.45 45.16
CA ASP A 173 -23.85 15.43 45.97
C ASP A 173 -23.45 14.01 45.51
N SER A 174 -23.37 13.77 44.19
CA SER A 174 -22.89 12.50 43.65
C SER A 174 -21.40 12.31 43.91
N PHE A 175 -20.61 13.38 43.80
CA PHE A 175 -19.19 13.35 44.11
C PHE A 175 -18.93 13.07 45.60
N SER A 176 -19.67 13.66 46.54
CA SER A 176 -19.53 13.44 47.98
C SER A 176 -19.71 11.97 48.39
N LYS A 177 -20.42 11.16 47.60
CA LYS A 177 -20.57 9.72 47.86
C LYS A 177 -19.28 8.93 47.62
N ILE A 178 -18.41 9.43 46.74
CA ILE A 178 -17.13 8.81 46.40
C ILE A 178 -15.94 9.60 46.94
N TYR A 179 -16.15 10.87 47.30
CA TYR A 179 -15.14 11.75 47.85
C TYR A 179 -14.97 11.44 49.33
N THR A 180 -13.89 10.74 49.63
CA THR A 180 -13.51 10.35 50.98
C THR A 180 -12.32 11.20 51.42
N ASN A 181 -12.46 11.86 52.56
CA ASN A 181 -11.36 12.61 53.19
C ASN A 181 -10.40 11.69 53.95
N SER A 182 -10.67 10.38 53.99
CA SER A 182 -9.80 9.41 54.64
C SER A 182 -8.63 9.06 53.70
N PRO A 183 -7.37 9.16 54.16
CA PRO A 183 -6.22 8.66 53.42
C PRO A 183 -6.37 7.19 52.99
N GLU A 184 -7.07 6.36 53.76
CA GLU A 184 -7.24 4.93 53.45
C GLU A 184 -8.14 4.69 52.23
N ASP A 185 -9.26 5.39 52.13
CA ASP A 185 -10.17 5.28 51.00
C ASP A 185 -9.57 5.88 49.72
N PHE A 186 -8.75 6.93 49.87
CA PHE A 186 -7.98 7.52 48.79
C PHE A 186 -6.95 6.53 48.21
N GLU A 187 -6.17 5.86 49.06
CA GLU A 187 -5.24 4.81 48.63
C GLU A 187 -5.97 3.65 47.96
N LYS A 188 -7.15 3.28 48.46
CA LYS A 188 -8.00 2.26 47.84
C LYS A 188 -8.46 2.68 46.44
N ALA A 189 -8.95 3.90 46.28
CA ALA A 189 -9.36 4.45 44.97
C ALA A 189 -8.20 4.50 43.97
N LEU A 190 -7.01 4.92 44.41
CA LEU A 190 -5.79 4.89 43.60
C LEU A 190 -5.41 3.47 43.17
N ALA A 191 -5.49 2.50 44.10
CA ALA A 191 -5.21 1.10 43.79
C ALA A 191 -6.20 0.53 42.76
N GLU A 192 -7.49 0.89 42.86
CA GLU A 192 -8.53 0.48 41.91
C GLU A 192 -8.30 1.09 40.51
N ILE A 193 -8.00 2.39 40.43
CA ILE A 193 -7.64 3.07 39.17
C ILE A 193 -6.43 2.37 38.54
N LYS A 194 -5.37 2.18 39.32
CA LYS A 194 -4.14 1.52 38.86
C LYS A 194 -4.42 0.10 38.33
N ALA A 195 -5.20 -0.70 39.06
CA ALA A 195 -5.56 -2.05 38.65
C ALA A 195 -6.44 -2.08 37.38
N ARG A 196 -7.27 -1.06 37.16
CA ARG A 196 -8.04 -0.90 35.92
C ARG A 196 -7.13 -0.50 34.76
N THR A 197 -6.27 0.49 34.94
CA THR A 197 -5.30 0.91 33.91
C THR A 197 -4.36 -0.22 33.52
N GLU A 198 -3.90 -1.02 34.49
CA GLU A 198 -3.07 -2.20 34.23
C GLU A 198 -3.81 -3.23 33.36
N ARG A 199 -5.09 -3.51 33.66
CA ARG A 199 -5.92 -4.40 32.82
C ARG A 199 -6.09 -3.87 31.40
N GLN A 200 -6.43 -2.59 31.25
CA GLN A 200 -6.57 -1.95 29.93
C GLN A 200 -5.27 -1.99 29.13
N TYR A 201 -4.12 -1.77 29.80
CA TYR A 201 -2.81 -1.87 29.17
C TYR A 201 -2.52 -3.30 28.69
N VAL A 202 -2.79 -4.32 29.51
CA VAL A 202 -2.61 -5.73 29.13
C VAL A 202 -3.49 -6.09 27.93
N GLU A 203 -4.77 -5.70 27.93
CA GLU A 203 -5.69 -5.92 26.81
C GLU A 203 -5.20 -5.24 25.52
N LEU A 204 -4.73 -4.00 25.61
CA LEU A 204 -4.13 -3.29 24.48
C LEU A 204 -2.91 -4.04 23.93
N CYS A 205 -1.98 -4.45 24.80
CA CYS A 205 -0.81 -5.21 24.40
C CYS A 205 -1.17 -6.56 23.76
N GLN A 206 -2.18 -7.27 24.28
CA GLN A 206 -2.68 -8.52 23.69
C GLN A 206 -3.27 -8.28 22.30
N SER A 207 -4.07 -7.23 22.12
CA SER A 207 -4.64 -6.83 20.82
C SER A 207 -3.54 -6.50 19.81
N LEU A 208 -2.56 -5.67 20.19
CA LEU A 208 -1.41 -5.33 19.34
C LEU A 208 -0.60 -6.57 18.95
N THR A 209 -0.38 -7.49 19.90
CA THR A 209 0.31 -8.76 19.64
C THR A 209 -0.46 -9.62 18.64
N GLY A 210 -1.78 -9.71 18.79
CA GLY A 210 -2.66 -10.41 17.84
C GLY A 210 -2.58 -9.83 16.42
N LEU A 211 -2.63 -8.50 16.29
CA LEU A 211 -2.46 -7.83 14.99
C LEU A 211 -1.09 -8.12 14.38
N GLN A 212 -0.02 -8.10 15.18
CA GLN A 212 1.33 -8.40 14.70
C GLN A 212 1.49 -9.86 14.26
N ILE A 213 0.83 -10.80 14.93
CA ILE A 213 0.76 -12.21 14.53
C ILE A 213 0.08 -12.33 13.16
N GLU A 214 -1.08 -11.69 12.96
CA GLU A 214 -1.81 -11.76 11.69
C GLU A 214 -1.07 -11.09 10.52
N VAL A 215 -0.36 -9.98 10.77
CA VAL A 215 0.55 -9.39 9.77
C VAL A 215 1.69 -10.36 9.42
N THR A 216 2.29 -10.99 10.42
CA THR A 216 3.39 -11.94 10.21
C THR A 216 2.94 -13.19 9.45
N LYS A 217 1.75 -13.73 9.75
CA LYS A 217 1.17 -14.87 9.02
C LYS A 217 0.94 -14.56 7.53
N ARG A 218 0.42 -13.37 7.19
CA ARG A 218 0.25 -12.96 5.80
C ARG A 218 1.57 -12.92 5.04
N LYS A 219 2.61 -12.35 5.65
CA LYS A 219 3.96 -12.34 5.08
C LYS A 219 4.52 -13.74 4.86
N LEU A 220 4.23 -14.68 5.76
CA LEU A 220 4.66 -16.07 5.61
C LEU A 220 4.04 -16.71 4.35
N VAL A 221 2.74 -16.54 4.14
CA VAL A 221 2.03 -17.05 2.96
C VAL A 221 2.58 -16.44 1.66
N GLU A 222 2.88 -15.14 1.65
CA GLU A 222 3.48 -14.45 0.50
C GLU A 222 4.87 -15.03 0.14
N VAL A 223 5.70 -15.29 1.16
CA VAL A 223 7.03 -15.90 0.98
C VAL A 223 6.90 -17.33 0.44
N ASP A 224 5.98 -18.14 0.98
CA ASP A 224 5.76 -19.52 0.52
C ASP A 224 5.32 -19.58 -0.95
N GLU A 225 4.46 -18.65 -1.39
CA GLU A 225 4.04 -18.59 -2.79
C GLU A 225 5.18 -18.14 -3.73
N SER A 226 6.05 -17.25 -3.26
CA SER A 226 7.28 -16.88 -3.98
C SER A 226 8.21 -18.09 -4.16
N ILE A 227 8.38 -18.90 -3.10
CA ILE A 227 9.17 -20.14 -3.15
C ILE A 227 8.58 -21.11 -4.20
N ARG A 228 7.26 -21.31 -4.20
CA ARG A 228 6.59 -22.20 -5.18
C ARG A 228 6.84 -21.74 -6.62
N LYS A 229 6.70 -20.44 -6.89
CA LYS A 229 6.95 -19.88 -8.24
C LYS A 229 8.40 -20.07 -8.66
N ALA A 230 9.36 -19.81 -7.78
CA ALA A 230 10.77 -20.00 -8.07
C ALA A 230 11.10 -21.48 -8.38
N GLN A 231 10.52 -22.42 -7.65
CA GLN A 231 10.68 -23.85 -7.91
C GLN A 231 10.12 -24.26 -9.29
N ALA A 232 8.94 -23.76 -9.68
CA ALA A 232 8.35 -24.03 -10.98
C ALA A 232 9.25 -23.52 -12.13
N THR A 233 9.79 -22.32 -12.00
CA THR A 233 10.75 -21.74 -12.97
C THR A 233 12.03 -22.57 -13.06
N MET A 234 12.57 -23.00 -11.91
CA MET A 234 13.77 -23.85 -11.86
C MET A 234 13.56 -25.20 -12.57
N ILE A 235 12.39 -25.84 -12.39
CA ILE A 235 12.02 -27.08 -13.09
C ILE A 235 11.97 -26.84 -14.60
N SER A 236 11.32 -25.75 -15.04
CA SER A 236 11.24 -25.37 -16.45
C SER A 236 12.63 -25.21 -17.09
N HIS A 237 13.50 -24.41 -16.49
CA HIS A 237 14.87 -24.22 -16.98
C HIS A 237 15.71 -25.49 -16.97
N THR A 238 15.49 -26.38 -15.99
CA THR A 238 16.17 -27.68 -15.95
C THR A 238 15.77 -28.56 -17.14
N ARG A 239 14.49 -28.54 -17.54
CA ARG A 239 14.01 -29.25 -18.75
C ARG A 239 14.63 -28.66 -20.01
N THR A 240 14.56 -27.35 -20.20
CA THR A 240 15.16 -26.67 -21.35
C THR A 240 16.65 -26.94 -21.46
N ARG A 241 17.38 -26.92 -20.33
CA ARG A 241 18.81 -27.27 -20.31
C ARG A 241 19.05 -28.69 -20.80
N LYS A 242 18.27 -29.67 -20.35
CA LYS A 242 18.38 -31.06 -20.80
C LYS A 242 18.12 -31.18 -22.30
N GLU A 243 17.07 -30.53 -22.81
CA GLU A 243 16.74 -30.49 -24.24
C GLU A 243 17.90 -29.92 -25.08
N ILE A 244 18.48 -28.79 -24.65
CA ILE A 244 19.65 -28.18 -25.31
C ILE A 244 20.85 -29.14 -25.28
N GLN A 245 21.11 -29.79 -24.14
CA GLN A 245 22.20 -30.75 -24.01
C GLN A 245 22.02 -31.97 -24.92
N ASP A 246 20.81 -32.50 -24.99
CA ASP A 246 20.48 -33.65 -25.84
C ASP A 246 20.59 -33.25 -27.32
N HIS A 247 20.20 -32.03 -27.68
CA HIS A 247 20.40 -31.48 -29.02
C HIS A 247 21.88 -31.31 -29.38
N ILE A 248 22.70 -30.77 -28.48
CA ILE A 248 24.15 -30.67 -28.68
C ILE A 248 24.76 -32.06 -28.89
N LYS A 249 24.36 -33.06 -28.09
CA LYS A 249 24.85 -34.44 -28.26
C LYS A 249 24.45 -35.03 -29.61
N ALA A 250 23.21 -34.80 -30.06
CA ALA A 250 22.75 -35.25 -31.37
C ALA A 250 23.58 -34.61 -32.50
N LEU A 251 23.86 -33.31 -32.42
CA LEU A 251 24.71 -32.61 -33.37
C LEU A 251 26.15 -33.15 -33.37
N ILE A 252 26.73 -33.46 -32.21
CA ILE A 252 28.06 -34.07 -32.11
C ILE A 252 28.06 -35.48 -32.71
N GLN A 253 27.04 -36.29 -32.42
CA GLN A 253 26.94 -37.68 -32.89
C GLN A 253 26.71 -37.81 -34.38
N LEU A 254 26.03 -36.85 -35.01
CA LEU A 254 25.87 -36.81 -36.46
C LEU A 254 27.22 -36.72 -37.19
N GLY A 255 28.28 -36.29 -36.50
CA GLY A 255 29.65 -36.24 -37.02
C GLY A 255 29.79 -35.38 -38.27
N SER A 256 31.00 -35.22 -38.78
CA SER A 256 31.21 -34.45 -40.02
C SER A 256 30.50 -35.10 -41.22
N SER A 257 30.40 -36.44 -41.26
CA SER A 257 29.87 -37.18 -42.41
C SER A 257 28.34 -37.13 -42.55
N GLY A 258 27.57 -37.25 -41.46
CA GLY A 258 26.10 -37.16 -41.52
C GLY A 258 25.58 -35.73 -41.71
N ILE A 259 26.34 -34.76 -41.21
CA ILE A 259 26.08 -33.33 -41.42
C ILE A 259 26.28 -32.96 -42.89
N THR A 260 27.36 -33.43 -43.53
CA THR A 260 27.61 -33.14 -44.95
C THR A 260 26.49 -33.69 -45.85
N THR A 261 25.99 -34.91 -45.61
CA THR A 261 24.92 -35.47 -46.44
C THR A 261 23.60 -34.71 -46.33
N THR A 262 23.26 -34.24 -45.12
CA THR A 262 22.01 -33.50 -44.89
C THR A 262 22.07 -32.12 -45.54
N PHE A 263 23.18 -31.39 -45.35
CA PHE A 263 23.35 -30.09 -45.98
C PHE A 263 23.48 -30.19 -47.50
N GLN A 264 24.08 -31.26 -48.02
CA GLN A 264 24.14 -31.51 -49.46
C GLN A 264 22.73 -31.68 -50.05
N SER A 265 21.86 -32.48 -49.41
CA SER A 265 20.47 -32.65 -49.86
C SER A 265 19.65 -31.36 -49.78
N GLN A 266 19.86 -30.54 -48.73
CA GLN A 266 19.24 -29.22 -48.64
C GLN A 266 19.73 -28.26 -49.73
N PHE A 267 21.03 -28.27 -50.02
CA PHE A 267 21.62 -27.49 -51.11
C PHE A 267 21.05 -27.90 -52.46
N GLU A 268 20.95 -29.20 -52.74
CA GLU A 268 20.33 -29.73 -53.95
C GLU A 268 18.86 -29.32 -54.06
N SER A 269 18.11 -29.35 -52.95
CA SER A 269 16.73 -28.90 -52.90
C SER A 269 16.61 -27.40 -53.22
N LEU A 270 17.48 -26.56 -52.64
CA LEU A 270 17.53 -25.13 -52.95
C LEU A 270 17.89 -24.87 -54.42
N CYS A 271 18.85 -25.60 -54.99
CA CYS A 271 19.18 -25.52 -56.40
C CYS A 271 18.00 -25.94 -57.29
N SER A 272 17.22 -26.96 -56.89
CA SER A 272 16.05 -27.42 -57.65
C SER A 272 14.90 -26.39 -57.68
N ILE A 273 14.76 -25.58 -56.64
CA ILE A 273 13.75 -24.52 -56.54
C ILE A 273 14.25 -23.23 -57.22
N SER A 274 15.57 -23.02 -57.27
CA SER A 274 16.17 -21.90 -57.98
C SER A 274 15.85 -21.95 -59.46
N ALA A 275 15.36 -20.84 -60.01
CA ALA A 275 15.03 -20.71 -61.42
C ALA A 275 16.25 -20.89 -62.35
N THR A 276 17.47 -20.73 -61.83
CA THR A 276 18.71 -20.90 -62.59
C THR A 276 19.41 -22.24 -62.31
N GLY A 277 18.89 -23.05 -61.38
CA GLY A 277 19.61 -24.23 -60.87
C GLY A 277 20.85 -23.88 -60.02
N GLN A 278 21.08 -22.58 -59.75
CA GLN A 278 22.26 -22.08 -59.04
C GLN A 278 21.84 -21.19 -57.88
N ILE A 279 22.61 -21.24 -56.79
CA ILE A 279 22.48 -20.31 -55.66
C ILE A 279 23.84 -19.70 -55.36
N LYS A 280 23.88 -18.45 -54.87
CA LYS A 280 25.11 -17.82 -54.40
C LYS A 280 25.12 -17.81 -52.89
N VAL A 281 26.17 -18.37 -52.29
CA VAL A 281 26.32 -18.47 -50.84
C VAL A 281 27.50 -17.61 -50.41
N THR A 282 27.30 -16.81 -49.36
CA THR A 282 28.34 -16.06 -48.65
C THR A 282 28.37 -16.49 -47.18
N ASN A 283 29.29 -15.93 -46.39
CA ASN A 283 29.38 -16.24 -44.97
C ASN A 283 28.14 -15.82 -44.16
N SER A 284 27.36 -14.84 -44.65
CA SER A 284 26.21 -14.28 -43.93
C SER A 284 24.89 -14.41 -44.68
N SER A 285 24.91 -14.70 -45.98
CA SER A 285 23.69 -14.73 -46.79
C SER A 285 23.69 -15.76 -47.91
N MET A 286 22.48 -16.13 -48.33
CA MET A 286 22.23 -16.92 -49.54
C MET A 286 21.35 -16.12 -50.49
N ILE A 287 21.70 -16.10 -51.77
CA ILE A 287 20.93 -15.47 -52.84
C ILE A 287 20.39 -16.56 -53.75
N ILE A 288 19.06 -16.66 -53.82
CA ILE A 288 18.33 -17.69 -54.55
C ILE A 288 17.47 -17.01 -55.62
N PRO A 289 17.83 -17.11 -56.91
CA PRO A 289 16.98 -16.64 -58.01
C PRO A 289 15.68 -17.44 -58.05
N VAL A 290 14.53 -16.78 -57.93
CA VAL A 290 13.19 -17.42 -58.04
C VAL A 290 12.54 -17.20 -59.40
N GLY A 291 13.21 -16.45 -60.29
CA GLY A 291 12.81 -16.27 -61.68
C GLY A 291 11.62 -15.31 -61.83
N GLN A 292 10.90 -15.46 -62.94
CA GLN A 292 9.74 -14.63 -63.27
C GLN A 292 8.62 -14.79 -62.25
N ILE A 293 8.11 -13.65 -61.75
CA ILE A 293 6.99 -13.54 -60.85
C ILE A 293 5.84 -12.84 -61.56
N ASP A 294 4.70 -13.52 -61.57
CA ASP A 294 3.44 -13.01 -62.07
C ASP A 294 2.39 -13.11 -60.96
N ILE A 295 1.47 -12.15 -60.91
CA ILE A 295 0.39 -12.13 -59.92
C ILE A 295 -0.95 -12.14 -60.65
N GLN A 296 -1.77 -13.16 -60.38
CA GLN A 296 -3.18 -13.16 -60.78
C GLN A 296 -3.98 -12.30 -59.79
N TYR A 297 -4.71 -11.31 -60.29
CA TYR A 297 -5.63 -10.52 -59.47
C TYR A 297 -6.88 -10.13 -60.27
N GLY A 298 -8.03 -10.70 -59.89
CA GLY A 298 -9.22 -10.65 -60.73
C GLY A 298 -9.02 -11.47 -62.00
N ASP A 299 -9.40 -10.92 -63.15
CA ASP A 299 -9.25 -11.56 -64.46
C ASP A 299 -7.89 -11.28 -65.13
N ASP A 300 -7.06 -10.44 -64.51
CA ASP A 300 -5.78 -10.00 -65.05
C ASP A 300 -4.58 -10.72 -64.42
N VAL A 301 -3.53 -10.95 -65.24
CA VAL A 301 -2.20 -11.40 -64.81
C VAL A 301 -1.24 -10.22 -64.90
N TYR A 302 -0.62 -9.83 -63.79
CA TYR A 302 0.34 -8.72 -63.73
C TYR A 302 1.78 -9.25 -63.79
N ASP A 303 2.60 -8.71 -64.70
CA ASP A 303 4.02 -9.02 -64.84
C ASP A 303 4.83 -8.16 -63.83
N ILE A 304 5.32 -8.80 -62.78
CA ILE A 304 6.06 -8.10 -61.72
C ILE A 304 7.56 -8.03 -62.05
N GLY A 305 8.09 -9.07 -62.67
CA GLY A 305 9.49 -9.20 -63.07
C GLY A 305 10.20 -10.39 -62.40
N GLN A 306 11.52 -10.43 -62.56
CA GLN A 306 12.35 -11.52 -62.04
C GLN A 306 12.92 -11.19 -60.67
N PHE A 307 12.85 -12.11 -59.72
CA PHE A 307 13.31 -11.85 -58.34
C PHE A 307 14.44 -12.78 -57.90
N ASP A 308 15.27 -12.25 -57.02
CA ASP A 308 16.13 -13.02 -56.11
C ASP A 308 15.59 -12.90 -54.68
N VAL A 309 15.52 -14.03 -53.97
CA VAL A 309 15.31 -14.09 -52.53
C VAL A 309 16.67 -14.14 -51.85
N VAL A 310 16.97 -13.14 -51.02
CA VAL A 310 18.20 -13.08 -50.23
C VAL A 310 17.87 -13.41 -48.78
N ILE A 311 18.42 -14.50 -48.26
CA ILE A 311 18.25 -14.93 -46.88
C ILE A 311 19.48 -14.53 -46.08
N ASN A 312 19.31 -13.74 -45.03
CA ASN A 312 20.36 -13.45 -44.06
C ASN A 312 20.33 -14.50 -42.94
N THR A 313 21.41 -15.29 -42.85
CA THR A 313 21.53 -16.42 -41.92
C THR A 313 21.58 -16.00 -40.45
N SER A 314 21.91 -14.75 -40.14
CA SER A 314 21.86 -14.23 -38.76
C SER A 314 20.45 -13.78 -38.33
N GLY A 315 19.51 -13.67 -39.28
CA GLY A 315 18.18 -13.10 -39.05
C GLY A 315 18.14 -11.57 -39.00
N GLU A 316 19.26 -10.88 -39.23
CA GLU A 316 19.27 -9.41 -39.32
C GLU A 316 18.37 -8.89 -40.44
N ASN A 317 17.86 -7.66 -40.28
CA ASN A 317 16.96 -6.98 -41.23
C ASN A 317 15.68 -7.77 -41.57
N GLY A 318 15.17 -8.56 -40.62
CA GLY A 318 13.98 -9.40 -40.83
C GLY A 318 14.28 -10.73 -41.51
N GLY A 319 15.56 -11.05 -41.72
CA GLY A 319 16.04 -12.35 -42.20
C GLY A 319 15.91 -12.58 -43.71
N VAL A 320 15.08 -11.82 -44.42
CA VAL A 320 14.91 -11.93 -45.88
C VAL A 320 14.78 -10.57 -46.56
N THR A 321 15.33 -10.46 -47.77
CA THR A 321 15.07 -9.37 -48.71
C THR A 321 14.79 -9.91 -50.11
N CYS A 322 14.00 -9.19 -50.89
CA CYS A 322 13.62 -9.59 -52.25
C CYS A 322 14.11 -8.54 -53.26
N ILE A 323 15.01 -8.92 -54.16
CA ILE A 323 15.62 -8.01 -55.13
C ILE A 323 15.02 -8.29 -56.50
N ASN A 324 14.36 -7.30 -57.12
CA ASN A 324 13.85 -7.42 -58.49
C ASN A 324 14.97 -7.09 -59.49
N ARG A 325 15.24 -8.03 -60.41
CA ARG A 325 16.26 -7.97 -61.46
C ARG A 325 15.75 -7.31 -62.74
N THR A 326 14.44 -7.34 -62.98
CA THR A 326 13.79 -6.74 -64.15
C THR A 326 12.58 -5.92 -63.69
N PRO A 327 12.81 -4.78 -63.01
CA PRO A 327 11.72 -3.99 -62.45
C PRO A 327 10.83 -3.44 -63.56
N ASN A 328 9.58 -3.90 -63.60
CA ASN A 328 8.58 -3.53 -64.60
C ASN A 328 7.51 -2.55 -64.06
N SER A 329 7.72 -2.00 -62.86
CA SER A 329 6.78 -1.07 -62.21
C SER A 329 6.85 0.33 -62.83
N THR A 330 5.70 0.98 -63.02
CA THR A 330 5.62 2.40 -63.37
C THR A 330 5.95 3.32 -62.18
N LYS A 331 6.11 2.78 -60.96
CA LYS A 331 6.44 3.51 -59.73
C LYS A 331 7.85 3.11 -59.26
N ASN A 332 8.79 4.06 -59.37
CA ASN A 332 10.23 3.82 -59.19
C ASN A 332 10.67 3.31 -57.81
N ASP A 333 9.85 3.47 -56.76
CA ASP A 333 10.24 3.15 -55.38
C ASP A 333 9.73 1.79 -54.88
N CYS A 334 9.02 1.02 -55.71
CA CYS A 334 8.46 -0.28 -55.33
C CYS A 334 8.66 -1.32 -56.43
N TYR A 335 9.23 -2.46 -56.07
CA TYR A 335 9.47 -3.56 -57.01
C TYR A 335 8.34 -4.59 -57.04
N HIS A 336 7.55 -4.65 -55.97
CA HIS A 336 6.34 -5.45 -55.81
C HIS A 336 5.37 -4.67 -54.91
N PRO A 337 4.04 -4.91 -54.92
CA PRO A 337 3.10 -4.21 -54.04
C PRO A 337 3.49 -4.19 -52.55
N HIS A 338 4.23 -5.20 -52.08
CA HIS A 338 4.71 -5.35 -50.70
C HIS A 338 6.24 -5.44 -50.58
N VAL A 339 7.00 -5.02 -51.61
CA VAL A 339 8.47 -4.95 -51.57
C VAL A 339 8.95 -3.60 -52.06
N LEU A 340 9.66 -2.88 -51.19
CA LEU A 340 10.29 -1.60 -51.52
C LEU A 340 11.46 -1.78 -52.49
N SER A 341 11.91 -0.71 -53.15
CA SER A 341 13.11 -0.73 -54.00
C SER A 341 14.40 -1.12 -53.25
N SER A 342 14.42 -1.00 -51.92
CA SER A 342 15.50 -1.52 -51.07
C SER A 342 15.49 -3.04 -50.88
N GLY A 343 14.43 -3.72 -51.34
CA GLY A 343 14.18 -5.15 -51.14
C GLY A 343 13.56 -5.51 -49.80
N SER A 344 13.25 -4.52 -48.95
CA SER A 344 12.54 -4.75 -47.69
C SER A 344 11.09 -5.19 -47.96
N CYS A 345 10.68 -6.29 -47.31
CA CYS A 345 9.39 -6.93 -47.51
C CYS A 345 8.43 -6.63 -46.35
N CYS A 346 7.19 -6.26 -46.66
CA CYS A 346 6.11 -6.18 -45.68
C CYS A 346 5.53 -7.58 -45.44
N LEU A 347 6.16 -8.35 -44.56
CA LEU A 347 5.83 -9.77 -44.33
C LEU A 347 4.59 -9.99 -43.45
N GLY A 348 4.06 -8.98 -42.76
CA GLY A 348 2.92 -9.15 -41.86
C GLY A 348 3.07 -10.32 -40.88
N ASN A 349 2.10 -11.24 -40.88
CA ASN A 349 2.05 -12.40 -40.00
C ASN A 349 3.07 -13.51 -40.36
N ILE A 350 3.54 -13.59 -41.60
CA ILE A 350 4.52 -14.63 -42.00
C ILE A 350 5.94 -14.31 -41.51
N SER A 351 6.22 -13.08 -41.06
CA SER A 351 7.51 -12.66 -40.51
C SER A 351 8.02 -13.56 -39.38
N GLN A 352 7.15 -13.97 -38.45
CA GLN A 352 7.51 -14.85 -37.33
C GLN A 352 7.85 -16.27 -37.79
N ILE A 353 7.14 -16.77 -38.81
CA ILE A 353 7.39 -18.10 -39.38
C ILE A 353 8.73 -18.09 -40.12
N ILE A 354 9.00 -17.07 -40.94
CA ILE A 354 10.28 -16.90 -41.62
C ILE A 354 11.44 -16.83 -40.61
N ALA A 355 11.32 -16.02 -39.56
CA ALA A 355 12.35 -15.94 -38.51
C ALA A 355 12.60 -17.28 -37.81
N LYS A 356 11.54 -18.05 -37.54
CA LYS A 356 11.63 -19.40 -36.96
C LYS A 356 12.32 -20.38 -37.91
N LEU A 357 11.99 -20.36 -39.20
CA LEU A 357 12.60 -21.26 -40.18
C LEU A 357 14.09 -20.95 -40.38
N ILE A 358 14.46 -19.67 -40.42
CA ILE A 358 15.87 -19.24 -40.48
C ILE A 358 16.63 -19.72 -39.24
N SER A 359 16.06 -19.60 -38.03
CA SER A 359 16.77 -19.99 -36.79
C SER A 359 17.02 -21.50 -36.67
N VAL A 360 16.26 -22.33 -37.37
CA VAL A 360 16.47 -23.78 -37.45
C VAL A 360 17.15 -24.23 -38.75
N GLY A 361 17.56 -23.29 -39.61
CA GLY A 361 18.25 -23.57 -40.87
C GLY A 361 17.39 -24.19 -41.98
N ASP A 362 16.06 -24.06 -41.90
CA ASP A 362 15.13 -24.60 -42.90
C ASP A 362 14.91 -23.61 -44.06
N TYR A 363 15.99 -23.37 -44.81
CA TYR A 363 16.02 -22.36 -45.86
C TYR A 363 15.17 -22.74 -47.08
N VAL A 364 14.93 -24.03 -47.31
CA VAL A 364 14.08 -24.52 -48.39
C VAL A 364 12.65 -23.99 -48.22
N ASN A 365 12.08 -24.16 -47.02
CA ASN A 365 10.74 -23.66 -46.73
C ASN A 365 10.68 -22.13 -46.69
N VAL A 366 11.76 -21.45 -46.29
CA VAL A 366 11.85 -19.98 -46.43
C VAL A 366 11.69 -19.55 -47.89
N VAL A 367 12.44 -20.17 -48.83
CA VAL A 367 12.36 -19.82 -50.26
C VAL A 367 10.98 -20.13 -50.83
N LEU A 368 10.37 -21.26 -50.49
CA LEU A 368 9.02 -21.63 -50.95
C LEU A 368 7.98 -20.61 -50.49
N ILE A 369 7.95 -20.29 -49.19
CA ILE A 369 7.03 -19.29 -48.64
C ILE A 369 7.25 -17.92 -49.27
N MET A 370 8.51 -17.51 -49.47
CA MET A 370 8.82 -16.23 -50.09
C MET A 370 8.44 -16.18 -51.58
N THR A 371 8.54 -17.31 -52.29
CA THR A 371 8.09 -17.43 -53.67
C THR A 371 6.57 -17.28 -53.76
N ASP A 372 5.83 -17.95 -52.87
CA ASP A 372 4.38 -17.82 -52.77
C ASP A 372 3.95 -16.40 -52.38
N PHE A 373 4.65 -15.79 -51.42
CA PHE A 373 4.45 -14.38 -51.04
C PHE A 373 4.60 -13.46 -52.24
N LEU A 374 5.67 -13.60 -53.03
CA LEU A 374 5.93 -12.78 -54.22
C LEU A 374 4.88 -12.99 -55.32
N ARG A 375 4.24 -14.15 -55.38
CA ARG A 375 3.14 -14.46 -56.32
C ARG A 375 1.76 -14.06 -55.80
N SER A 376 1.68 -13.49 -54.61
CA SER A 376 0.43 -13.12 -53.96
C SER A 376 0.29 -11.60 -53.85
N TYR A 377 -0.96 -11.12 -53.92
CA TYR A 377 -1.27 -9.73 -53.66
C TYR A 377 -2.39 -9.60 -52.63
N SER A 378 -2.12 -8.83 -51.57
CA SER A 378 -3.14 -8.36 -50.63
C SER A 378 -3.38 -6.87 -50.85
N PRO A 379 -4.64 -6.44 -51.06
CA PRO A 379 -4.97 -5.01 -51.18
C PRO A 379 -4.89 -4.26 -49.86
N SER A 380 -4.69 -4.96 -48.73
CA SER A 380 -4.50 -4.34 -47.42
C SER A 380 -3.09 -3.77 -47.29
N ASN A 381 -3.00 -2.45 -47.13
CA ASN A 381 -1.76 -1.69 -46.85
C ASN A 381 -0.56 -1.96 -47.81
N PRO A 382 -0.72 -2.03 -49.13
CA PRO A 382 0.41 -2.17 -50.03
C PRO A 382 1.21 -0.85 -50.15
N TYR A 383 2.52 -0.95 -50.40
CA TYR A 383 3.35 0.20 -50.77
C TYR A 383 2.93 0.82 -52.11
N ALA A 384 2.42 -0.02 -53.02
CA ALA A 384 1.87 0.39 -54.30
C ALA A 384 0.76 -0.57 -54.74
N ARG A 385 -0.29 -0.05 -55.39
CA ARG A 385 -1.37 -0.89 -55.91
C ARG A 385 -0.90 -1.72 -57.12
N ILE A 386 -1.46 -2.91 -57.29
CA ILE A 386 -1.05 -3.87 -58.34
C ILE A 386 -1.17 -3.31 -59.77
N GLN A 387 -2.05 -2.31 -59.99
CA GLN A 387 -2.24 -1.66 -61.30
C GLN A 387 -1.03 -0.82 -61.77
N HIS A 388 0.02 -0.68 -60.97
CA HIS A 388 1.28 -0.04 -61.39
C HIS A 388 2.21 -0.98 -62.17
N TRP A 389 1.83 -2.24 -62.34
CA TRP A 389 2.57 -3.22 -63.15
C TRP A 389 1.80 -3.51 -64.44
N PRO A 390 2.50 -3.79 -65.55
CA PRO A 390 1.86 -4.12 -66.82
C PRO A 390 1.12 -5.46 -66.73
N THR A 391 -0.04 -5.54 -67.38
CA THR A 391 -0.78 -6.79 -67.55
C THR A 391 -0.20 -7.60 -68.69
N LYS A 392 -0.14 -8.93 -68.53
CA LYS A 392 0.14 -9.84 -69.63
C LYS A 392 -1.11 -9.98 -70.51
N PRO A 393 -0.96 -10.08 -71.84
CA PRO A 393 -2.09 -10.38 -72.70
C PRO A 393 -2.70 -11.73 -72.31
N SER A 394 -4.04 -11.79 -72.25
CA SER A 394 -4.77 -13.05 -72.06
C SER A 394 -4.46 -13.96 -73.25
N ASN A 395 -3.82 -15.11 -72.98
CA ASN A 395 -3.57 -16.14 -74.00
C ASN A 395 -4.83 -16.88 -74.40
#